data_AF-A0A511KAA0-F1
#
_entry.id   AF-A0A511KAA0-F1
#
_cell.length_a   1.000
_cell.length_b   1.000
_cell.length_c   1.000
_cell.angle_alpha   90.00
_cell.angle_beta   90.00
_cell.angle_gamma   90.00
#
_symmetry.space_group_name_H-M   'P 1'
#
loop_
_entity.id
_entity.type
_entity.pdbx_description
1 polymer ?
#
loop_
_entity_poly.entity_id
_entity_poly.type
_entity_poly.pdbx_seq_one_letter_code
_entity_poly.pdbx_strand_id
1 'polypeptide(L)'
;MYIPVADHVGHAIQHAAGYLTKRAEAEATKPFELTHTQWVTVYWIEACIIVLLFTWNLWLARSIIFPFKLCAVACHEGCHALVGLLTGAKVKSIVLDPNQGGTTRMVGGFAFCNIGSTLIGSGLLFASFDQKASKIAAIPLFVHLTIVSLWARRSRFTLLNVTFIQGLILIFYIVAHAVFLRFLLAFIGVMNVMYSVWDQLDDLKINESDVCAFQRLYPWVPAQVWGAIWTFVSCSGLTAAILGGIVTFKKDFPAQYFESQTFIPT
;
A
#
# COMPACT_ATOMS: atom_id res chain seq x y z
N MET A 1 -1.41 -26.97 24.45
CA MET A 1 -2.17 -25.74 24.75
C MET A 1 -2.47 -25.08 23.41
N TYR A 2 -3.64 -25.39 22.84
CA TYR A 2 -4.07 -24.87 21.53
C TYR A 2 -4.78 -23.55 21.81
N ILE A 3 -4.13 -22.42 21.51
CA ILE A 3 -4.73 -21.09 21.69
C ILE A 3 -5.35 -20.74 20.32
N PRO A 4 -6.69 -20.66 20.20
CA PRO A 4 -7.31 -20.35 18.92
C PRO A 4 -7.00 -18.91 18.54
N VAL A 5 -6.25 -18.72 17.45
CA VAL A 5 -5.94 -17.39 16.89
C VAL A 5 -7.23 -16.62 16.53
N ALA A 6 -8.32 -17.34 16.23
CA ALA A 6 -9.64 -16.78 15.93
C ALA A 6 -10.21 -15.94 17.09
N ASP A 7 -10.00 -16.36 18.34
CA ASP A 7 -10.51 -15.63 19.51
C ASP A 7 -9.82 -14.29 19.67
N HIS A 8 -8.51 -14.21 19.36
CA HIS A 8 -7.75 -12.96 19.41
C HIS A 8 -8.15 -11.96 18.33
N VAL A 9 -8.43 -12.44 17.11
CA VAL A 9 -8.91 -11.57 16.02
C VAL A 9 -10.31 -11.06 16.32
N GLY A 10 -11.20 -11.93 16.83
CA GLY A 10 -12.55 -11.55 17.27
C GLY A 10 -12.51 -10.51 18.39
N HIS A 11 -11.67 -10.73 19.41
CA HIS A 11 -11.48 -9.77 20.49
C HIS A 11 -10.85 -8.45 20.03
N ALA A 12 -9.92 -8.48 19.08
CA ALA A 12 -9.33 -7.27 18.52
C ALA A 12 -10.35 -6.44 17.72
N ILE A 13 -11.20 -7.10 16.92
CA ILE A 13 -12.29 -6.45 16.18
C ILE A 13 -13.31 -5.87 17.15
N GLN A 14 -13.73 -6.62 18.17
CA GLN A 14 -14.65 -6.14 19.21
C GLN A 14 -14.07 -4.98 20.01
N HIS A 15 -12.78 -5.04 20.34
CA HIS A 15 -12.09 -3.96 21.04
C HIS A 15 -11.99 -2.70 20.17
N ALA A 16 -11.67 -2.85 18.88
CA ALA A 16 -11.65 -1.74 17.93
C ALA A 16 -13.06 -1.13 17.74
N ALA A 17 -14.08 -1.97 17.57
CA ALA A 17 -15.47 -1.53 17.47
C ALA A 17 -15.92 -0.81 18.76
N GLY A 18 -15.66 -1.39 19.93
CA GLY A 18 -15.98 -0.79 21.22
C GLY A 18 -15.23 0.52 21.48
N TYR A 19 -13.98 0.63 21.04
CA TYR A 19 -13.21 1.87 21.09
C TYR A 19 -13.83 2.96 20.20
N LEU A 20 -14.22 2.62 18.97
CA LEU A 20 -14.89 3.53 18.05
C LEU A 20 -16.25 4.00 18.60
N THR A 21 -17.05 3.10 19.17
CA THR A 21 -18.34 3.43 19.80
C THR A 21 -18.17 4.35 21.01
N LYS A 22 -17.27 3.99 21.95
CA LYS A 22 -17.00 4.85 23.12
C LYS A 22 -16.48 6.22 22.74
N ARG A 23 -15.66 6.30 21.69
CA ARG A 23 -15.17 7.58 21.17
C ARG A 23 -16.30 8.40 20.55
N ALA A 24 -17.17 7.77 19.77
CA ALA A 24 -18.34 8.43 19.17
C ALA A 24 -19.34 8.95 20.22
N GLU A 25 -19.41 8.30 21.39
CA GLU A 25 -20.22 8.75 22.52
C GLU A 25 -19.54 9.88 23.32
N ALA A 26 -18.22 9.83 23.51
CA ALA A 26 -17.47 10.78 24.35
C ALA A 26 -17.12 12.10 23.64
N GLU A 27 -16.77 12.04 22.37
CA GLU A 27 -16.64 13.22 21.52
C GLU A 27 -17.94 13.30 20.72
N ALA A 28 -18.81 14.29 20.96
CA ALA A 28 -19.99 14.60 20.13
C ALA A 28 -19.56 15.04 18.71
N THR A 29 -18.82 14.18 18.04
CA THR A 29 -18.16 14.38 16.77
C THR A 29 -19.15 13.95 15.73
N LYS A 30 -19.48 14.87 14.82
CA LYS A 30 -20.09 14.46 13.55
C LYS A 30 -19.02 13.65 12.82
N PRO A 31 -19.17 12.32 12.67
CA PRO A 31 -18.06 11.44 12.24
C PRO A 31 -17.56 11.80 10.84
N PHE A 32 -18.42 12.41 10.01
CA PHE A 32 -18.10 12.86 8.66
C PHE A 32 -17.78 14.36 8.56
N GLU A 33 -17.71 15.09 9.67
CA GLU A 33 -17.17 16.45 9.66
C GLU A 33 -15.64 16.36 9.65
N LEU A 34 -15.05 16.90 8.58
CA LEU A 34 -13.61 16.85 8.35
C LEU A 34 -12.92 17.99 9.12
N THR A 35 -11.89 17.64 9.89
CA THR A 35 -10.99 18.64 10.48
C THR A 35 -10.07 19.23 9.42
N HIS A 36 -9.45 20.38 9.69
CA HIS A 36 -8.48 20.99 8.76
C HIS A 36 -7.34 20.02 8.38
N THR A 37 -6.81 19.25 9.34
CA THR A 37 -5.77 18.23 9.09
C THR A 37 -6.25 17.10 8.18
N GLN A 38 -7.52 16.69 8.30
CA GLN A 38 -8.12 15.70 7.41
C GLN A 38 -8.30 16.26 6.00
N TRP A 39 -8.78 17.51 5.86
CA TRP A 39 -8.87 18.19 4.57
C TRP A 39 -7.52 18.24 3.85
N VAL A 40 -6.45 18.64 4.55
CA VAL A 40 -5.09 18.65 3.97
C VAL A 40 -4.68 17.27 3.48
N THR A 41 -5.00 16.21 4.22
CA THR A 41 -4.67 14.82 3.82
C THR A 41 -5.48 14.38 2.61
N VAL A 42 -6.78 14.68 2.57
CA VAL A 42 -7.66 14.33 1.44
C VAL A 42 -7.23 15.08 0.17
N TYR A 43 -6.98 16.39 0.25
CA TYR A 43 -6.46 17.16 -0.89
C TYR A 43 -5.09 16.66 -1.34
N TRP A 44 -4.23 16.23 -0.43
CA TRP A 44 -2.97 15.59 -0.79
C TRP A 44 -3.19 14.29 -1.56
N ILE A 45 -4.11 13.43 -1.11
CA ILE A 45 -4.44 12.17 -1.80
C ILE A 45 -5.01 12.44 -3.19
N GLU A 46 -5.92 13.39 -3.33
CA GLU A 46 -6.46 13.82 -4.62
C GLU A 46 -5.35 14.31 -5.56
N ALA A 47 -4.46 15.19 -5.05
CA ALA A 47 -3.31 15.65 -5.80
C ALA A 47 -2.38 14.49 -6.20
N CYS A 48 -2.15 13.51 -5.32
CA CYS A 48 -1.37 12.30 -5.63
C CYS A 48 -2.01 11.53 -6.79
N ILE A 49 -3.32 11.31 -6.78
CA ILE A 49 -4.04 10.60 -7.86
C ILE A 49 -3.88 11.34 -9.19
N ILE A 50 -4.11 12.66 -9.19
CA ILE A 50 -3.96 13.50 -10.40
C ILE A 50 -2.53 13.44 -10.92
N VAL A 51 -1.54 13.67 -10.05
CA VAL A 51 -0.11 13.63 -10.41
C VAL A 51 0.26 12.25 -10.96
N LEU A 52 -0.21 11.16 -10.34
CA LEU A 52 0.05 9.80 -10.82
C LEU A 52 -0.60 9.54 -12.18
N LEU A 53 -1.82 10.02 -12.43
CA LEU A 53 -2.45 9.91 -13.76
C LEU A 53 -1.60 10.57 -14.85
N PHE A 54 -1.02 11.75 -14.61
CA PHE A 54 -0.15 12.39 -15.60
C PHE A 54 1.23 11.73 -15.69
N THR A 55 1.87 11.51 -14.54
CA THR A 55 3.25 11.00 -14.47
C THR A 55 3.36 9.54 -14.94
N TRP A 56 2.31 8.73 -14.76
CA TRP A 56 2.29 7.37 -15.27
C TRP A 56 2.18 7.33 -16.80
N ASN A 57 1.46 8.27 -17.42
CA ASN A 57 1.17 8.23 -18.86
C ASN A 57 2.21 8.98 -19.73
N LEU A 58 2.90 9.98 -19.20
CA LEU A 58 3.88 10.78 -19.93
C LEU A 58 5.30 10.19 -19.79
N TRP A 59 5.99 9.88 -20.90
CA TRP A 59 7.29 9.19 -20.89
C TRP A 59 8.37 9.86 -20.01
N LEU A 60 8.53 11.18 -20.12
CA LEU A 60 9.54 11.90 -19.31
C LEU A 60 9.15 11.91 -17.82
N ALA A 61 7.87 12.14 -17.53
CA ALA A 61 7.38 12.19 -16.16
C ALA A 61 7.41 10.82 -15.48
N ARG A 62 7.23 9.74 -16.25
CA ARG A 62 7.34 8.34 -15.79
C ARG A 62 8.74 8.04 -15.27
N SER A 63 9.78 8.58 -15.90
CA SER A 63 11.17 8.43 -15.45
C SER A 63 11.44 9.10 -14.10
N ILE A 64 10.71 10.17 -13.77
CA ILE A 64 10.86 10.88 -12.48
C ILE A 64 10.27 10.07 -11.33
N ILE A 65 9.08 9.49 -11.53
CA ILE A 65 8.41 8.68 -10.51
C ILE A 65 8.95 7.23 -10.44
N PHE A 66 9.95 6.91 -11.26
CA PHE A 66 10.44 5.56 -11.45
C PHE A 66 10.82 4.83 -10.13
N PRO A 67 11.54 5.45 -9.17
CA PRO A 67 11.86 4.78 -7.91
C PRO A 67 10.59 4.38 -7.12
N PHE A 68 9.56 5.23 -7.15
CA PHE A 68 8.29 4.97 -6.48
C PHE A 68 7.45 3.92 -7.22
N LYS A 69 7.47 3.94 -8.55
CA LYS A 69 6.86 2.87 -9.35
C LYS A 69 7.47 1.52 -8.98
N LEU A 70 8.80 1.44 -8.94
CA LEU A 70 9.50 0.23 -8.56
C LEU A 70 9.18 -0.22 -7.13
N CYS A 71 8.99 0.71 -6.19
CA CYS A 71 8.50 0.40 -4.84
C CYS A 71 7.10 -0.23 -4.85
N ALA A 72 6.17 0.30 -5.66
CA ALA A 72 4.83 -0.27 -5.78
C ALA A 72 4.86 -1.67 -6.42
N VAL A 73 5.66 -1.85 -7.48
CA VAL A 73 5.89 -3.17 -8.09
C VAL A 73 6.50 -4.14 -7.06
N ALA A 74 7.50 -3.71 -6.28
CA ALA A 74 8.11 -4.51 -5.22
C ALA A 74 7.12 -4.94 -4.13
N CYS A 75 6.17 -4.07 -3.78
CA CYS A 75 5.09 -4.39 -2.86
C CYS A 75 4.15 -5.44 -3.46
N HIS A 76 3.73 -5.24 -4.71
CA HIS A 76 2.86 -6.15 -5.43
C HIS A 76 3.47 -7.55 -5.63
N GLU A 77 4.68 -7.65 -6.17
CA GLU A 77 5.38 -8.93 -6.37
C GLU A 77 5.68 -9.63 -5.05
N GLY A 78 5.99 -8.86 -4.00
CA GLY A 78 6.18 -9.43 -2.67
C GLY A 78 4.89 -10.03 -2.10
N CYS A 79 3.71 -9.51 -2.47
CA CYS A 79 2.44 -10.14 -2.13
C CYS A 79 2.25 -11.48 -2.85
N HIS A 80 2.58 -11.57 -4.15
CA HIS A 80 2.55 -12.85 -4.88
C HIS A 80 3.44 -13.89 -4.21
N ALA A 81 4.66 -13.49 -3.85
CA ALA A 81 5.59 -14.35 -3.16
C ALA A 81 5.07 -14.80 -1.79
N LEU A 82 4.48 -13.89 -1.01
CA LEU A 82 3.92 -14.22 0.31
C LEU A 82 2.73 -15.19 0.20
N VAL A 83 1.76 -14.90 -0.67
CA VAL A 83 0.60 -15.77 -0.89
C VAL A 83 1.04 -17.12 -1.44
N GLY A 84 2.00 -17.14 -2.37
CA GLY A 84 2.63 -18.36 -2.85
C GLY A 84 3.21 -19.18 -1.70
N LEU A 85 4.05 -18.58 -0.86
CA LEU A 85 4.64 -19.28 0.30
C LEU A 85 3.58 -19.84 1.26
N LEU A 86 2.53 -19.06 1.55
CA LEU A 86 1.43 -19.49 2.43
C LEU A 86 0.59 -20.62 1.84
N THR A 87 0.51 -20.71 0.51
CA THR A 87 -0.21 -21.79 -0.19
C THR A 87 0.70 -22.98 -0.54
N GLY A 88 1.96 -22.98 -0.09
CA GLY A 88 2.91 -24.08 -0.30
C GLY A 88 3.75 -23.97 -1.58
N ALA A 89 3.75 -22.83 -2.26
CA ALA A 89 4.64 -22.55 -3.39
C ALA A 89 6.09 -22.31 -2.95
N LYS A 90 7.03 -22.67 -3.82
CA LYS A 90 8.43 -22.30 -3.70
C LYS A 90 8.76 -21.12 -4.62
N VAL A 91 9.07 -19.97 -4.03
CA VAL A 91 9.52 -18.77 -4.76
C VAL A 91 10.93 -19.02 -5.31
N LYS A 92 11.09 -18.91 -6.63
CA LYS A 92 12.36 -19.14 -7.34
C LYS A 92 13.13 -17.84 -7.55
N SER A 93 12.43 -16.79 -7.95
CA SER A 93 13.00 -15.47 -8.18
C SER A 93 11.91 -14.41 -8.25
N ILE A 94 12.20 -13.22 -7.74
CA ILE A 94 11.46 -12.01 -8.06
C ILE A 94 12.34 -11.16 -8.97
N VAL A 95 11.80 -10.75 -10.10
CA VAL A 95 12.44 -9.83 -11.03
C VAL A 95 11.62 -8.54 -11.05
N LEU A 96 12.31 -7.42 -10.93
CA LEU A 96 11.70 -6.09 -11.06
C LEU A 96 12.34 -5.45 -12.31
N ASP A 97 11.58 -5.44 -13.40
CA ASP A 97 11.97 -4.90 -14.69
C ASP A 97 11.62 -3.39 -14.80
N PRO A 98 12.59 -2.53 -15.13
CA PRO A 98 12.36 -1.10 -15.28
C PRO A 98 11.35 -0.70 -16.35
N ASN A 99 11.21 -1.50 -17.39
CA ASN A 99 10.39 -1.17 -18.57
C ASN A 99 9.07 -1.95 -18.60
N GLN A 100 9.03 -3.12 -17.95
CA GLN A 100 7.92 -4.08 -18.08
C GLN A 100 7.24 -4.44 -16.75
N GLY A 101 7.66 -3.88 -15.61
CA GLY A 101 7.00 -4.14 -14.33
C GLY A 101 7.67 -5.23 -13.50
N GLY A 102 6.90 -6.14 -12.92
CA GLY A 102 7.40 -7.18 -12.01
C GLY A 102 7.12 -8.58 -12.51
N THR A 103 7.91 -9.56 -12.09
CA THR A 103 7.54 -10.97 -12.27
C THR A 103 8.05 -11.83 -11.12
N THR A 104 7.11 -12.48 -10.43
CA THR A 104 7.38 -13.48 -9.41
C THR A 104 7.28 -14.88 -10.00
N ARG A 105 8.42 -15.55 -10.12
CA ARG A 105 8.47 -16.95 -10.54
C ARG A 105 8.35 -17.86 -9.33
N MET A 106 7.27 -18.61 -9.27
CA MET A 106 6.99 -19.57 -8.20
C MET A 106 6.59 -20.93 -8.77
N VAL A 107 6.84 -22.01 -8.03
CA VAL A 107 6.49 -23.39 -8.40
C VAL A 107 5.66 -24.01 -7.29
N GLY A 108 4.49 -24.56 -7.64
CA GLY A 108 3.51 -25.08 -6.67
C GLY A 108 2.64 -23.98 -6.07
N GLY A 109 1.82 -24.35 -5.09
CA GLY A 109 0.84 -23.47 -4.45
C GLY A 109 -0.39 -23.15 -5.31
N PHE A 110 -1.25 -22.29 -4.77
CA PHE A 110 -2.49 -21.87 -5.43
C PHE A 110 -2.40 -20.39 -5.81
N ALA A 111 -2.70 -20.09 -7.08
CA ALA A 111 -2.83 -18.71 -7.54
C ALA A 111 -4.13 -18.13 -6.95
N PHE A 112 -4.04 -17.49 -5.79
CA PHE A 112 -5.15 -16.82 -5.13
C PHE A 112 -5.26 -15.36 -5.57
N CYS A 113 -6.45 -14.77 -5.40
CA CYS A 113 -6.78 -13.41 -5.83
C CYS A 113 -5.75 -12.35 -5.38
N ASN A 114 -5.25 -11.57 -6.33
CA ASN A 114 -4.17 -10.59 -6.18
C ASN A 114 -4.61 -9.29 -5.49
N ILE A 115 -5.14 -9.37 -4.28
CA ILE A 115 -5.59 -8.21 -3.49
C ILE A 115 -4.50 -7.64 -2.57
N GLY A 116 -3.34 -8.29 -2.49
CA GLY A 116 -2.29 -7.95 -1.51
C GLY A 116 -1.78 -6.52 -1.63
N SER A 117 -1.48 -6.04 -2.85
CA SER A 117 -1.08 -4.64 -3.07
C SER A 117 -2.19 -3.66 -2.70
N THR A 118 -3.46 -4.04 -2.93
CA THR A 118 -4.62 -3.24 -2.51
C THR A 118 -4.69 -3.11 -1.00
N LEU A 119 -4.47 -4.21 -0.27
CA LEU A 119 -4.47 -4.22 1.20
C LEU A 119 -3.31 -3.41 1.78
N ILE A 120 -2.09 -3.58 1.25
CA ILE A 120 -0.93 -2.78 1.65
C ILE A 120 -1.21 -1.30 1.38
N GLY A 121 -1.64 -0.95 0.17
CA GLY A 121 -1.94 0.42 -0.21
C GLY A 121 -3.01 1.06 0.67
N SER A 122 -4.10 0.33 0.94
CA SER A 122 -5.19 0.77 1.83
C SER A 122 -4.69 0.99 3.26
N GLY A 123 -3.84 0.09 3.78
CA GLY A 123 -3.26 0.22 5.11
C GLY A 123 -2.32 1.41 5.26
N LEU A 124 -1.43 1.64 4.28
CA LEU A 124 -0.54 2.81 4.26
C LEU A 124 -1.34 4.11 4.14
N LEU A 125 -2.37 4.13 3.30
CA LEU A 125 -3.24 5.29 3.11
C LEU A 125 -4.05 5.59 4.37
N PHE A 126 -4.62 4.57 5.02
CA PHE A 126 -5.31 4.71 6.30
C PHE A 126 -4.37 5.29 7.37
N ALA A 127 -3.16 4.74 7.50
CA ALA A 127 -2.15 5.19 8.44
C ALA A 127 -1.68 6.64 8.18
N SER A 128 -1.76 7.12 6.93
CA SER A 128 -1.32 8.47 6.55
C SER A 128 -2.15 9.62 7.16
N PHE A 129 -3.31 9.32 7.73
CA PHE A 129 -4.14 10.32 8.41
C PHE A 129 -3.58 10.73 9.79
N ASP A 130 -2.67 9.92 10.35
CA ASP A 130 -2.05 10.16 11.65
C ASP A 130 -0.53 9.93 11.66
N GLN A 131 0.21 10.80 12.35
CA GLN A 131 1.67 10.76 12.38
C GLN A 131 2.24 9.54 13.12
N LYS A 132 1.62 9.14 14.24
CA LYS A 132 2.04 7.94 14.99
C LYS A 132 1.68 6.67 14.23
N ALA A 133 0.47 6.60 13.66
CA ALA A 133 0.06 5.50 12.80
C ALA A 133 1.01 5.35 11.60
N SER A 134 1.43 6.46 10.99
CA SER A 134 2.42 6.50 9.92
C SER A 134 3.77 5.91 10.33
N LYS A 135 4.28 6.23 11.52
CA LYS A 135 5.52 5.61 12.05
C LYS A 135 5.38 4.10 12.20
N ILE A 136 4.26 3.64 12.75
CA ILE A 136 3.99 2.21 12.91
C ILE A 136 3.92 1.52 11.55
N ALA A 137 3.22 2.09 10.57
CA ALA A 137 3.04 1.52 9.23
C ALA A 137 4.33 1.53 8.39
N ALA A 138 5.25 2.47 8.62
CA ALA A 138 6.52 2.52 7.91
C ALA A 138 7.46 1.37 8.27
N ILE A 139 7.37 0.80 9.48
CA ILE A 139 8.20 -0.32 9.93
C ILE A 139 7.99 -1.58 9.05
N PRO A 140 6.77 -2.14 8.90
CA PRO A 140 6.57 -3.30 8.06
C PRO A 140 6.86 -3.00 6.58
N LEU A 141 6.59 -1.78 6.10
CA LEU A 141 6.97 -1.38 4.74
C LEU A 141 8.50 -1.42 4.55
N PHE A 142 9.26 -0.88 5.50
CA PHE A 142 10.73 -0.89 5.44
C PHE A 142 11.31 -2.31 5.49
N VAL A 143 10.74 -3.18 6.34
CA VAL A 143 11.10 -4.60 6.42
C VAL A 143 10.78 -5.31 5.09
N HIS A 144 9.59 -5.08 4.53
CA HIS A 144 9.19 -5.62 3.24
C HIS A 144 10.16 -5.23 2.13
N LEU A 145 10.49 -3.95 1.99
CA LEU A 145 11.43 -3.45 0.99
C LEU A 145 12.84 -4.02 1.20
N THR A 146 13.23 -4.29 2.45
CA THR A 146 14.51 -4.96 2.77
C THR A 146 14.51 -6.39 2.24
N ILE A 147 13.44 -7.16 2.49
CA ILE A 147 13.31 -8.53 1.99
C ILE A 147 13.34 -8.56 0.45
N VAL A 148 12.59 -7.67 -0.20
CA VAL A 148 12.59 -7.59 -1.68
C VAL A 148 13.97 -7.20 -2.21
N SER A 149 14.68 -6.27 -1.56
CA SER A 149 16.05 -5.88 -1.92
C SER A 149 17.02 -7.06 -1.87
N LEU A 150 16.89 -7.96 -0.90
CA LEU A 150 17.71 -9.16 -0.78
C LEU A 150 17.48 -10.14 -1.94
N TRP A 151 16.25 -10.26 -2.42
CA TRP A 151 15.93 -11.07 -3.60
C TRP A 151 16.33 -10.41 -4.92
N ALA A 152 16.20 -9.08 -5.01
CA ALA A 152 16.54 -8.30 -6.20
C ALA A 152 18.04 -7.94 -6.34
N ARG A 153 18.90 -8.39 -5.40
CA ARG A 153 20.34 -8.04 -5.30
C ARG A 153 21.20 -8.24 -6.54
N ARG A 154 20.71 -8.98 -7.56
CA ARG A 154 21.42 -9.18 -8.82
C ARG A 154 21.37 -7.93 -9.73
N SER A 155 20.37 -7.07 -9.57
CA SER A 155 20.23 -5.83 -10.34
C SER A 155 20.67 -4.64 -9.48
N ARG A 156 21.82 -4.05 -9.82
CA ARG A 156 22.33 -2.83 -9.15
C ARG A 156 21.36 -1.65 -9.29
N PHE A 157 20.70 -1.55 -10.44
CA PHE A 157 19.72 -0.51 -10.72
C PHE A 157 18.46 -0.66 -9.86
N THR A 158 17.95 -1.88 -9.73
CA THR A 158 16.81 -2.18 -8.86
C THR A 158 17.16 -1.89 -7.40
N LEU A 159 18.34 -2.33 -6.97
CA LEU A 159 18.82 -2.09 -5.61
C LEU A 159 18.92 -0.59 -5.31
N LEU A 160 19.51 0.21 -6.20
CA LEU A 160 19.63 1.66 -6.04
C LEU A 160 18.26 2.34 -5.84
N ASN A 161 17.26 1.97 -6.64
CA ASN A 161 15.94 2.60 -6.59
C ASN A 161 15.15 2.16 -5.34
N VAL A 162 15.24 0.90 -4.95
CA VAL A 162 14.58 0.43 -3.71
C VAL A 162 15.26 1.02 -2.47
N THR A 163 16.59 1.06 -2.42
CA THR A 163 17.32 1.68 -1.30
C THR A 163 17.14 3.19 -1.24
N PHE A 164 16.93 3.87 -2.38
CA PHE A 164 16.54 5.28 -2.41
C PHE A 164 15.22 5.50 -1.67
N ILE A 165 14.20 4.68 -1.91
CA ILE A 165 12.92 4.78 -1.21
C ILE A 165 13.07 4.44 0.28
N GLN A 166 13.87 3.43 0.64
CA GLN A 166 14.20 3.14 2.03
C GLN A 166 14.88 4.33 2.72
N GLY A 167 15.81 5.00 2.03
CA GLY A 167 16.46 6.22 2.49
C GLY A 167 15.46 7.35 2.73
N LEU A 168 14.53 7.59 1.80
CA LEU A 168 13.46 8.58 1.97
C LEU A 168 12.57 8.27 3.17
N ILE A 169 12.17 7.01 3.35
CA ILE A 169 11.40 6.56 4.51
C ILE A 169 12.17 6.87 5.79
N LEU A 170 13.46 6.51 5.87
CA LEU A 170 14.29 6.75 7.06
C LEU A 170 14.48 8.24 7.36
N ILE A 171 14.77 9.05 6.34
CA ILE A 171 14.92 10.50 6.48
C ILE A 171 13.62 11.10 7.01
N PHE A 172 12.48 10.79 6.37
CA PHE A 172 11.19 11.33 6.81
C PHE A 172 10.72 10.75 8.13
N TYR A 173 11.16 9.55 8.51
CA TYR A 173 10.87 8.98 9.82
C TYR A 173 11.51 9.79 10.95
N ILE A 174 12.73 10.28 10.74
CA ILE A 174 13.50 11.02 11.74
C ILE A 174 13.14 12.52 11.71
N VAL A 175 13.09 13.11 10.52
CA VAL A 175 12.87 14.56 10.35
C VAL A 175 11.50 14.98 10.85
N ALA A 176 11.49 16.00 11.72
CA ALA A 176 10.28 16.57 12.32
C ALA A 176 9.35 15.48 12.92
N HIS A 177 9.94 14.44 13.52
CA HIS A 177 9.23 13.29 14.11
C HIS A 177 8.20 12.62 13.19
N ALA A 178 8.46 12.54 11.88
CA ALA A 178 7.57 11.90 10.90
C ALA A 178 6.41 12.74 10.37
N VAL A 179 6.43 14.07 10.53
CA VAL A 179 5.44 14.99 9.90
C VAL A 179 5.34 14.75 8.38
N PHE A 180 6.48 14.55 7.69
CA PHE A 180 6.49 14.33 6.24
C PHE A 180 6.27 12.86 5.83
N LEU A 181 6.54 11.92 6.74
CA LEU A 181 6.41 10.49 6.49
C LEU A 181 4.97 10.13 6.13
N ARG A 182 3.98 10.75 6.78
CA ARG A 182 2.56 10.54 6.49
C ARG A 182 2.22 10.82 5.02
N PHE A 183 2.79 11.89 4.45
CA PHE A 183 2.50 12.30 3.07
C PHE A 183 3.20 11.38 2.06
N LEU A 184 4.41 10.91 2.40
CA LEU A 184 5.10 9.87 1.64
C LEU A 184 4.33 8.54 1.66
N LEU A 185 3.83 8.11 2.82
CA LEU A 185 3.01 6.91 2.96
C LEU A 185 1.67 7.03 2.23
N ALA A 186 1.03 8.21 2.24
CA ALA A 186 -0.15 8.46 1.42
C ALA A 186 0.16 8.27 -0.06
N PHE A 187 1.26 8.84 -0.55
CA PHE A 187 1.68 8.71 -1.94
C PHE A 187 1.95 7.24 -2.33
N ILE A 188 2.77 6.53 -1.56
CA ILE A 188 3.05 5.09 -1.76
C ILE A 188 1.76 4.26 -1.63
N GLY A 189 0.87 4.65 -0.71
CA GLY A 189 -0.43 4.03 -0.50
C GLY A 189 -1.33 4.13 -1.72
N VAL A 190 -1.45 5.33 -2.31
CA VAL A 190 -2.20 5.55 -3.57
C VAL A 190 -1.61 4.73 -4.71
N MET A 191 -0.28 4.68 -4.84
CA MET A 191 0.37 3.87 -5.88
C MET A 191 0.06 2.37 -5.73
N ASN A 192 0.06 1.85 -4.50
CA ASN A 192 -0.21 0.43 -4.24
C ASN A 192 -1.68 0.06 -4.34
N VAL A 193 -2.58 0.90 -3.81
CA VAL A 193 -4.01 0.59 -3.78
C VAL A 193 -4.60 0.60 -5.19
N MET A 194 -4.11 1.48 -6.05
CA MET A 194 -4.48 1.57 -7.47
C MET A 194 -3.55 0.78 -8.40
N TYR A 195 -2.62 -0.03 -7.87
CA TYR A 195 -1.62 -0.72 -8.70
C TYR A 195 -2.24 -1.55 -9.82
N SER A 196 -3.32 -2.27 -9.54
CA SER A 196 -4.03 -3.07 -10.55
C SER A 196 -4.52 -2.23 -11.74
N VAL A 197 -4.92 -0.98 -11.50
CA VAL A 197 -5.38 -0.04 -12.53
C VAL A 197 -4.19 0.47 -13.34
N TRP A 198 -3.10 0.81 -12.67
CA TRP A 198 -1.87 1.29 -13.32
C TRP A 198 -1.23 0.24 -14.22
N ASP A 199 -1.21 -1.01 -13.75
CA ASP A 199 -0.71 -2.18 -14.48
C ASP A 199 -1.54 -2.43 -15.75
N GLN A 200 -2.87 -2.40 -15.64
CA GLN A 200 -3.76 -2.49 -16.79
C GLN A 200 -3.53 -1.37 -17.82
N LEU A 201 -3.27 -0.13 -17.39
CA LEU A 201 -3.00 0.99 -18.30
C LEU A 201 -1.64 0.85 -19.01
N ASP A 202 -0.64 0.27 -18.36
CA ASP A 202 0.65 -0.03 -18.99
C ASP A 202 0.53 -1.17 -20.01
N ASP A 203 -0.24 -2.20 -19.68
CA ASP A 203 -0.34 -3.44 -20.44
C ASP A 203 -1.36 -3.43 -21.58
N LEU A 204 -2.08 -2.32 -21.79
CA LEU A 204 -2.75 -2.04 -23.07
C LEU A 204 -1.78 -2.12 -24.28
N LYS A 205 -0.46 -2.18 -24.03
CA LYS A 205 0.61 -2.28 -25.04
C LYS A 205 1.34 -3.63 -25.04
N ILE A 206 1.24 -4.47 -24.01
CA ILE A 206 2.04 -5.70 -23.84
C ILE A 206 1.19 -6.82 -23.20
N ASN A 207 1.06 -7.97 -23.86
CA ASN A 207 0.16 -9.09 -23.52
C ASN A 207 0.54 -9.94 -22.26
N GLU A 208 1.22 -9.37 -21.26
CA GLU A 208 1.77 -10.11 -20.10
C GLU A 208 1.27 -9.63 -18.72
N SER A 209 0.12 -8.94 -18.66
CA SER A 209 -0.48 -8.52 -17.38
C SER A 209 -0.97 -9.65 -16.48
N ASP A 210 -1.13 -9.35 -15.18
CA ASP A 210 -1.76 -10.26 -14.22
C ASP A 210 -3.17 -10.71 -14.67
N VAL A 211 -3.93 -9.82 -15.31
CA VAL A 211 -5.28 -10.15 -15.82
C VAL A 211 -5.22 -11.17 -16.97
N CYS A 212 -4.18 -11.07 -17.81
CA CYS A 212 -3.92 -12.05 -18.87
C CYS A 212 -3.46 -13.39 -18.30
N ALA A 213 -2.64 -13.38 -17.24
CA ALA A 213 -2.25 -14.59 -16.52
C ALA A 213 -3.46 -15.30 -15.88
N PHE A 214 -4.37 -14.55 -15.25
CA PHE A 214 -5.60 -15.08 -14.68
C PHE A 214 -6.59 -15.57 -15.74
N GLN A 215 -6.68 -14.92 -16.90
CA GLN A 215 -7.46 -15.43 -18.03
C GLN A 215 -6.91 -16.79 -18.50
N ARG A 216 -5.59 -17.00 -18.54
CA ARG A 216 -5.00 -18.30 -18.91
C ARG A 216 -5.33 -19.40 -17.89
N LEU A 217 -5.39 -19.05 -16.60
CA LEU A 217 -5.78 -19.97 -15.54
C LEU A 217 -7.29 -20.26 -15.50
N TYR A 218 -8.10 -19.27 -15.83
CA TYR A 218 -9.57 -19.33 -15.85
C TYR A 218 -10.10 -18.91 -17.24
N PRO A 219 -9.98 -19.77 -18.26
CA PRO A 219 -10.28 -19.39 -19.66
C PRO A 219 -11.72 -18.95 -19.92
N TRP A 220 -12.64 -19.27 -19.00
CA TRP A 220 -14.05 -18.88 -19.09
C TRP A 220 -14.33 -17.43 -18.62
N VAL A 221 -13.34 -16.73 -18.05
CA VAL A 221 -13.46 -15.32 -17.64
C VAL A 221 -12.48 -14.46 -18.46
N PRO A 222 -12.99 -13.50 -19.27
CA PRO A 222 -12.13 -12.60 -20.03
C PRO A 222 -11.24 -11.72 -19.12
N ALA A 223 -10.04 -11.36 -19.59
CA ALA A 223 -9.12 -10.47 -18.87
C ALA A 223 -9.76 -9.12 -18.50
N GLN A 224 -10.67 -8.60 -19.33
CA GLN A 224 -11.41 -7.36 -19.05
C GLN A 224 -12.32 -7.50 -17.82
N VAL A 225 -12.91 -8.68 -17.61
CA VAL A 225 -13.75 -8.95 -16.43
C VAL A 225 -12.87 -9.04 -15.17
N TRP A 226 -11.73 -9.71 -15.25
CA TRP A 226 -10.74 -9.70 -14.16
C TRP A 226 -10.24 -8.29 -13.83
N GLY A 227 -9.93 -7.50 -14.86
CA GLY A 227 -9.54 -6.09 -14.72
C GLY A 227 -10.62 -5.25 -14.05
N ALA A 228 -11.88 -5.43 -14.43
CA ALA A 228 -13.01 -4.76 -13.79
C ALA A 228 -13.17 -5.14 -12.31
N ILE A 229 -13.05 -6.44 -11.98
CA ILE A 229 -13.12 -6.94 -10.60
C ILE A 229 -12.01 -6.32 -9.75
N TRP A 230 -10.76 -6.34 -10.22
CA TRP A 230 -9.64 -5.79 -9.45
C TRP A 230 -9.68 -4.26 -9.36
N THR A 231 -10.15 -3.58 -10.40
CA THR A 231 -10.39 -2.13 -10.34
C THR A 231 -11.44 -1.82 -9.27
N PHE A 232 -12.54 -2.56 -9.21
CA PHE A 232 -13.56 -2.39 -8.18
C PHE A 232 -13.01 -2.61 -6.77
N VAL A 233 -12.19 -3.66 -6.58
CA VAL A 233 -11.53 -3.94 -5.30
C VAL A 233 -10.57 -2.80 -4.91
N SER A 234 -9.77 -2.31 -5.85
CA SER A 234 -8.87 -1.17 -5.66
C SER A 234 -9.63 0.10 -5.26
N CYS A 235 -10.70 0.46 -5.98
CA CYS A 235 -11.55 1.61 -5.64
C CYS A 235 -12.18 1.45 -4.25
N SER A 236 -12.67 0.25 -3.92
CA SER A 236 -13.25 -0.04 -2.61
C SER A 236 -12.21 0.11 -1.48
N GLY A 237 -10.99 -0.39 -1.70
CA GLY A 237 -9.88 -0.25 -0.74
C GLY A 237 -9.49 1.20 -0.50
N LEU A 238 -9.38 2.00 -1.57
CA LEU A 238 -9.12 3.44 -1.50
C LEU A 238 -10.19 4.16 -0.69
N THR A 239 -11.46 3.96 -1.04
CA THR A 239 -12.59 4.59 -0.34
C THR A 239 -12.64 4.16 1.12
N ALA A 240 -12.48 2.87 1.42
CA ALA A 240 -12.48 2.35 2.78
C ALA A 240 -11.35 2.94 3.63
N ALA A 241 -10.14 3.08 3.07
CA ALA A 241 -9.00 3.67 3.76
C ALA A 241 -9.22 5.16 4.06
N ILE A 242 -9.76 5.93 3.11
CA ILE A 242 -10.08 7.35 3.30
C ILE A 242 -11.18 7.52 4.35
N LEU A 243 -12.29 6.81 4.23
CA LEU A 243 -13.39 6.88 5.19
C LEU A 243 -12.96 6.42 6.58
N GLY A 244 -12.21 5.31 6.65
CA GLY A 244 -11.63 4.82 7.90
C GLY A 244 -10.71 5.85 8.54
N GLY A 245 -9.86 6.51 7.75
CA GLY A 245 -8.97 7.56 8.22
C GLY A 245 -9.74 8.78 8.76
N ILE A 246 -10.78 9.20 8.05
CA ILE A 246 -11.66 10.31 8.46
C ILE A 246 -12.40 9.99 9.77
N VAL A 247 -12.90 8.78 9.93
CA VAL A 247 -13.63 8.36 11.13
C VAL A 247 -12.69 8.17 12.32
N THR A 248 -11.50 7.62 12.10
CA THR A 248 -10.60 7.20 13.19
C THR A 248 -9.70 8.33 13.72
N PHE A 249 -9.17 9.19 12.84
CA PHE A 249 -8.11 10.13 13.19
C PHE A 249 -8.58 11.59 13.18
N LYS A 250 -9.13 12.06 14.31
CA LYS A 250 -9.67 13.43 14.45
C LYS A 250 -8.70 14.48 14.99
N LYS A 251 -7.48 14.07 15.38
CA LYS A 251 -6.48 14.96 15.98
C LYS A 251 -5.91 15.95 14.95
N ASP A 252 -5.62 17.16 15.40
CA ASP A 252 -4.96 18.19 14.59
C ASP A 252 -3.43 17.98 14.53
N PHE A 253 -2.74 18.75 13.68
CA PHE A 253 -1.29 18.59 13.49
C PHE A 253 -0.47 18.69 14.79
N PRO A 254 -0.68 19.70 15.67
CA PRO A 254 0.04 19.77 16.93
C PRO A 254 -0.20 18.55 17.83
N ALA A 255 -1.45 18.11 18.01
CA ALA A 255 -1.75 16.95 18.84
C ALA A 255 -1.11 15.66 18.29
N GLN A 256 -1.16 15.47 16.95
CA GLN A 256 -0.51 14.33 16.31
C GLN A 256 1.02 14.36 16.46
N TYR A 257 1.63 15.55 16.36
CA TYR A 257 3.06 15.74 16.55
C TYR A 257 3.48 15.33 17.97
N PHE A 258 2.81 15.84 19.00
CA PHE A 258 3.12 15.47 20.39
C PHE A 258 2.90 13.97 20.65
N GLU A 259 1.83 13.38 20.10
CA GLU A 259 1.60 11.94 20.25
C GLU A 259 2.68 11.11 19.53
N SER A 260 3.17 11.55 18.37
CA SER A 260 4.22 10.85 17.63
C SER A 260 5.55 10.74 18.40
N GLN A 261 5.81 11.69 19.31
CA GLN A 261 6.97 11.67 20.19
C GLN A 261 6.88 10.57 21.26
N THR A 262 5.68 10.09 21.59
CA THR A 262 5.48 9.01 22.57
C THR A 262 5.86 7.62 22.03
N PHE A 263 6.05 7.49 20.71
CA PHE A 263 6.36 6.22 20.04
C PHE A 263 7.65 6.34 19.24
N ILE A 264 8.73 5.70 19.72
CA ILE A 264 10.10 5.76 19.14
C ILE A 264 10.49 7.21 18.83
N PRO A 265 10.76 8.05 19.85
CA PRO A 265 11.14 9.45 19.66
C PRO A 265 12.41 9.55 18.79
N THR A 266 12.44 10.53 17.88
CA THR A 266 13.52 10.75 16.90
C THR A 266 13.91 12.20 16.79
#